data_AF-A0A943CH67-F1
#
_entry.id   AF-A0A943CH67-F1
#
_cell.length_a   1.000
_cell.length_b   1.000
_cell.length_c   1.000
_cell.angle_alpha   90.00
_cell.angle_beta   90.00
_cell.angle_gamma   90.00
#
_symmetry.space_group_name_H-M   'P 1'
#
loop_
_entity.id
_entity.type
_entity.pdbx_description
1 polymer ?
#
loop_
_entity_poly.entity_id
_entity_poly.type
_entity_poly.pdbx_seq_one_letter_code
_entity_poly.pdbx_strand_id
1 'polypeptide(L)'
;MYSEKVMDHFNNPRNVGEIENPSGVGTVGNAKCGDIMRMYLDIDDNGIIQDVKFKTFGCLDGLPPVKVHCSLLAEEAIHAALWDYAEKNHITIEGLEKPVNDISEKEEGEEEEY
;
A
#
# COMPACT_ATOMS: atom_id res chain seq x y z
N MET A 1 -19.16 20.92 4.26
CA MET A 1 -18.21 21.06 5.39
C MET A 1 -17.90 19.65 5.88
N TYR A 2 -16.63 19.30 6.08
CA TYR A 2 -16.26 17.97 6.58
C TYR A 2 -16.63 17.82 8.07
N SER A 3 -16.89 16.59 8.51
CA SER A 3 -17.19 16.31 9.91
C SER A 3 -15.94 16.44 10.78
N GLU A 4 -16.12 16.68 12.08
CA GLU A 4 -15.00 16.70 13.04
C GLU A 4 -14.18 15.41 12.99
N LYS A 5 -14.84 14.26 12.80
CA LYS A 5 -14.18 12.96 12.66
C LYS A 5 -13.26 12.90 11.43
N VAL A 6 -13.70 13.47 10.31
CA VAL A 6 -12.89 13.52 9.09
C VAL A 6 -11.69 14.45 9.29
N MET A 7 -11.90 15.62 9.91
CA MET A 7 -10.83 16.57 10.19
C MET A 7 -9.81 16.03 11.20
N ASP A 8 -10.26 15.33 12.25
CA ASP A 8 -9.38 14.64 13.20
C ASP A 8 -8.52 13.58 12.50
N HIS A 9 -9.10 12.75 11.65
CA HIS A 9 -8.35 11.73 10.91
C HIS A 9 -7.29 12.34 9.97
N PHE A 10 -7.61 13.48 9.34
CA PHE A 10 -6.69 14.19 8.47
C PHE A 10 -5.52 14.82 9.24
N ASN A 11 -5.80 15.47 10.38
CA ASN A 11 -4.78 16.17 11.17
C ASN A 11 -3.98 15.23 12.09
N ASN A 12 -4.55 14.08 12.47
CA ASN A 12 -3.94 13.10 13.36
C ASN A 12 -4.05 11.68 12.78
N PRO A 13 -3.30 11.40 11.70
CA PRO A 13 -3.33 10.08 11.06
C PRO A 13 -2.70 9.03 11.98
N ARG A 14 -3.40 7.91 12.18
CA ARG A 14 -3.12 6.96 13.28
C ARG A 14 -2.02 5.94 12.98
N ASN A 15 -1.72 5.71 11.70
CA ASN A 15 -0.85 4.63 11.25
C ASN A 15 0.29 5.13 10.36
N VAL A 16 0.61 6.42 10.40
CA VAL A 16 1.75 6.95 9.64
C VAL A 16 3.05 6.65 10.40
N GLY A 17 4.01 6.04 9.74
CA GLY A 17 5.31 5.73 10.32
C GLY A 17 5.99 4.53 9.67
N GLU A 18 6.97 4.00 10.39
CA GLU A 18 7.72 2.81 10.03
C GLU A 18 7.70 1.84 11.23
N ILE A 19 7.87 0.56 10.96
CA ILE A 19 8.04 -0.48 11.99
C ILE A 19 9.49 -0.94 11.92
N GLU A 20 10.17 -1.06 13.06
CA GLU A 20 11.50 -1.66 13.13
C GLU A 20 11.40 -3.18 12.95
N ASN A 21 12.21 -3.76 12.05
CA ASN A 21 12.22 -5.20 11.74
C ASN A 21 10.82 -5.77 11.43
N PRO A 22 10.11 -5.22 10.44
CA PRO A 22 8.76 -5.65 10.09
C PRO A 22 8.73 -7.09 9.56
N SER A 23 7.66 -7.82 9.88
CA SER A 23 7.40 -9.16 9.35
C SER A 23 7.17 -9.13 7.82
N GLY A 24 6.54 -8.08 7.30
CA GLY A 24 6.31 -7.86 5.87
C GLY A 24 6.45 -6.40 5.44
N VAL A 25 7.00 -6.16 4.26
CA VAL A 25 7.15 -4.82 3.68
C VAL A 25 6.74 -4.81 2.21
N GLY A 26 5.79 -3.95 1.87
CA GLY A 26 5.36 -3.70 0.49
C GLY A 26 5.68 -2.28 0.08
N THR A 27 6.26 -2.08 -1.10
CA THR A 27 6.40 -0.74 -1.69
C THR A 27 5.81 -0.77 -3.09
N VAL A 28 4.81 0.08 -3.32
CA VAL A 28 4.16 0.24 -4.62
C VAL A 28 4.08 1.71 -4.94
N GLY A 29 4.11 2.05 -6.22
CA GLY A 29 3.93 3.41 -6.65
C GLY A 29 3.46 3.52 -8.09
N ASN A 30 3.38 4.74 -8.56
CA ASN A 30 3.16 5.02 -9.98
C ASN A 30 4.21 6.04 -10.43
N ALA A 31 5.04 5.66 -11.43
CA ALA A 31 6.11 6.53 -11.91
C ALA A 31 5.62 7.80 -12.60
N LYS A 32 4.37 7.83 -13.11
CA LYS A 32 3.75 8.98 -13.78
C LYS A 32 3.37 10.08 -12.78
N CYS A 33 2.81 9.73 -11.61
CA CYS A 33 2.41 10.71 -10.59
C CYS A 33 3.41 10.85 -9.43
N GLY A 34 4.36 9.94 -9.31
CA GLY A 34 5.35 9.95 -8.23
C GLY A 34 4.79 9.53 -6.87
N ASP A 35 3.52 9.13 -6.78
CA ASP A 35 2.93 8.61 -5.56
C ASP A 35 3.53 7.25 -5.27
N ILE A 36 4.28 7.15 -4.18
CA ILE A 36 4.86 5.90 -3.69
C ILE A 36 4.31 5.68 -2.28
N MET A 37 3.75 4.51 -2.04
CA MET A 37 3.34 4.08 -0.72
C MET A 37 4.18 2.88 -0.30
N ARG A 38 4.72 2.95 0.91
CA ARG A 38 5.32 1.82 1.59
C ARG A 38 4.47 1.41 2.77
N MET A 39 4.22 0.12 2.90
CA MET A 39 3.49 -0.48 4.01
C MET A 39 4.39 -1.43 4.79
N TYR A 40 4.22 -1.40 6.10
CA TYR A 40 4.92 -2.23 7.07
C TYR A 40 3.88 -3.02 7.86
N LEU A 41 4.05 -4.33 7.93
CA LEU A 41 3.21 -5.23 8.71
C LEU A 41 4.06 -5.86 9.83
N ASP A 42 3.57 -5.77 11.05
CA ASP A 42 4.02 -6.59 12.18
C ASP A 42 3.03 -7.74 12.36
N ILE A 43 3.51 -8.96 12.18
CA ILE A 43 2.70 -10.18 12.20
C ILE A 43 3.30 -11.12 13.24
N ASP A 44 2.45 -11.59 14.16
CA ASP A 44 2.83 -12.52 15.21
C ASP A 44 2.97 -13.98 14.72
N ASP A 45 3.44 -14.86 15.59
CA ASP A 45 3.65 -16.28 15.28
C ASP A 45 2.34 -17.04 14.93
N ASN A 46 1.17 -16.47 15.24
CA ASN A 46 -0.12 -17.05 14.89
C ASN A 46 -0.63 -16.55 13.53
N GLY A 47 0.14 -15.70 12.84
CA GLY A 47 -0.25 -15.08 11.57
C GLY A 47 -1.21 -13.90 11.75
N ILE A 48 -1.30 -13.29 12.93
CA ILE A 48 -2.16 -12.15 13.21
C ILE A 48 -1.37 -10.85 13.06
N ILE A 49 -1.93 -9.89 12.31
CA ILE A 49 -1.37 -8.54 12.18
C ILE A 49 -1.58 -7.78 13.49
N GLN A 50 -0.48 -7.44 14.16
CA GLN A 50 -0.46 -6.73 15.44
C GLN A 50 -0.37 -5.21 15.27
N ASP A 51 0.38 -4.75 14.27
CA ASP A 51 0.46 -3.34 13.89
C ASP A 51 0.65 -3.20 12.38
N VAL A 52 0.16 -2.07 11.87
CA VAL A 52 0.33 -1.64 10.48
C VAL A 52 0.78 -0.19 10.51
N LYS A 53 1.88 0.09 9.81
CA LYS A 53 2.30 1.46 9.52
C LYS A 53 2.45 1.65 8.02
N PHE A 54 2.23 2.87 7.57
CA PHE A 54 2.50 3.25 6.19
C PHE A 54 3.26 4.56 6.12
N LYS A 55 3.98 4.73 5.02
CA LYS A 55 4.67 5.97 4.68
C LYS A 55 4.48 6.23 3.20
N THR A 56 4.06 7.44 2.87
CA THR A 56 3.97 7.90 1.48
C THR A 56 5.17 8.78 1.16
N PHE A 57 5.69 8.63 -0.05
CA PHE A 57 6.74 9.45 -0.63
C PHE A 57 6.18 10.02 -1.94
N GLY A 58 6.36 11.31 -2.18
CA GLY A 58 6.03 11.92 -3.49
C GLY A 58 4.79 12.81 -3.58
N CYS A 59 4.10 13.14 -2.49
CA CYS A 59 3.06 14.18 -2.54
C CYS A 59 3.66 15.58 -2.28
N LEU A 60 4.24 16.20 -3.32
CA LEU A 60 4.47 17.65 -3.36
C LEU A 60 3.26 18.30 -4.04
N ASP A 61 2.53 19.14 -3.29
CA ASP A 61 1.55 20.11 -3.78
C ASP A 61 0.18 19.63 -4.31
N GLY A 62 -0.43 18.68 -3.59
CA GLY A 62 -1.89 18.61 -3.50
C GLY A 62 -2.58 17.89 -4.65
N LEU A 63 -2.88 16.61 -4.39
CA LEU A 63 -3.87 15.77 -5.09
C LEU A 63 -3.72 15.68 -6.63
N PRO A 64 -3.21 14.56 -7.17
CA PRO A 64 -3.19 14.35 -8.61
C PRO A 64 -4.61 14.32 -9.22
N PRO A 65 -4.75 14.68 -10.52
CA PRO A 65 -6.03 14.89 -11.19
C PRO A 65 -6.88 13.61 -11.35
N VAL A 66 -6.29 12.42 -11.23
CA VAL A 66 -7.01 11.14 -11.37
C VAL A 66 -6.89 10.34 -10.07
N LYS A 67 -8.01 10.19 -9.34
CA LYS A 67 -8.07 9.54 -8.02
C LYS A 67 -8.24 8.02 -8.06
N VAL A 68 -8.37 7.41 -9.23
CA VAL A 68 -8.55 5.95 -9.37
C VAL A 68 -7.27 5.23 -8.91
N HIS A 69 -6.11 5.72 -9.37
CA HIS A 69 -4.80 5.15 -9.05
C HIS A 69 -4.46 5.25 -7.55
N CYS A 70 -4.77 6.37 -6.89
CA CYS A 70 -4.57 6.50 -5.44
C CYS A 70 -5.49 5.61 -4.60
N SER A 71 -6.65 5.21 -5.14
CA SER A 71 -7.61 4.38 -4.40
C SER A 71 -7.12 2.94 -4.25
N LEU A 72 -6.33 2.47 -5.21
CA LEU A 72 -5.76 1.11 -5.22
C LEU A 72 -4.36 1.03 -4.60
N LEU A 73 -3.64 2.15 -4.47
CA LEU A 73 -2.29 2.18 -3.87
C LEU A 73 -2.22 1.50 -2.49
N ALA A 74 -3.25 1.70 -1.65
CA ALA A 74 -3.27 1.08 -0.32
C ALA A 74 -3.49 -0.44 -0.40
N GLU A 75 -4.37 -0.92 -1.28
CA GLU A 75 -4.61 -2.35 -1.49
C GLU A 75 -3.37 -3.04 -2.03
N GLU A 76 -2.76 -2.48 -3.08
CA GLU A 76 -1.55 -2.99 -3.70
C GLU A 76 -0.36 -3.01 -2.71
N ALA A 77 -0.26 -1.98 -1.86
CA ALA A 77 0.76 -1.93 -0.81
C ALA A 77 0.56 -3.02 0.25
N ILE A 78 -0.70 -3.32 0.62
CA ILE A 78 -1.04 -4.44 1.53
C ILE A 78 -0.68 -5.76 0.86
N HIS A 79 -1.10 -5.98 -0.39
CA HIS A 79 -0.77 -7.20 -1.13
C HIS A 79 0.74 -7.41 -1.24
N ALA A 80 1.49 -6.37 -1.55
CA ALA A 80 2.94 -6.46 -1.63
C ALA A 80 3.58 -6.79 -0.27
N ALA A 81 3.07 -6.22 0.83
CA ALA A 81 3.59 -6.51 2.16
C ALA A 81 3.27 -7.93 2.63
N LEU A 82 2.06 -8.43 2.32
CA LEU A 82 1.67 -9.81 2.58
C LEU A 82 2.48 -10.79 1.72
N TRP A 83 2.77 -10.45 0.47
CA TRP A 83 3.60 -11.26 -0.42
C TRP A 83 5.03 -11.39 0.12
N ASP A 84 5.64 -10.27 0.52
CA ASP A 84 6.96 -10.26 1.15
C ASP A 84 6.99 -11.11 2.42
N TYR A 85 5.97 -11.00 3.28
CA TYR A 85 5.83 -11.87 4.46
C TYR A 85 5.72 -13.36 4.08
N ALA A 86 4.87 -13.69 3.10
CA ALA A 86 4.64 -15.05 2.64
C ALA A 86 5.92 -15.69 2.08
N GLU A 87 6.67 -14.97 1.25
CA GLU A 87 7.94 -15.42 0.67
C GLU A 87 9.00 -15.69 1.75
N LYS A 88 9.15 -14.77 2.71
CA LYS A 88 10.10 -14.89 3.83
C LYS A 88 9.82 -16.11 4.72
N ASN A 89 8.56 -16.48 4.85
CA ASN A 89 8.12 -17.59 5.71
C ASN A 89 7.79 -18.87 4.92
N HIS A 90 7.95 -18.85 3.59
CA HIS A 90 7.62 -19.97 2.70
C HIS A 90 6.16 -20.45 2.84
N ILE A 91 5.24 -19.49 2.98
CA ILE A 91 3.80 -19.74 3.11
C ILE A 91 3.12 -19.43 1.78
N THR A 92 2.14 -20.24 1.39
CA THR A 92 1.24 -19.92 0.27
C THR A 92 -0.06 -19.34 0.81
N ILE A 93 -0.40 -18.14 0.39
CA ILE A 93 -1.67 -17.48 0.69
C ILE A 93 -2.56 -17.59 -0.55
N GLU A 94 -3.73 -18.22 -0.41
CA GLU A 94 -4.67 -18.41 -1.52
C GLU A 94 -5.15 -17.06 -2.06
N GLY A 95 -5.11 -16.88 -3.38
CA GLY A 95 -5.51 -15.64 -4.04
C GLY A 95 -4.48 -14.51 -3.98
N LEU A 96 -3.33 -14.72 -3.32
CA LEU A 96 -2.25 -13.75 -3.31
C LEU A 96 -1.33 -13.97 -4.52
N GLU A 97 -1.28 -12.98 -5.40
CA GLU A 97 -0.42 -12.97 -6.59
C GLU A 97 0.80 -12.07 -6.39
N LYS A 98 1.81 -12.27 -7.25
CA LYS A 98 3.03 -11.47 -7.20
C LYS A 98 2.69 -10.00 -7.49
N PRO A 99 3.04 -9.07 -6.59
CA PRO A 99 2.74 -7.66 -6.77
C PRO A 99 3.55 -7.04 -7.92
N VAL A 100 2.98 -6.02 -8.56
CA VAL A 100 3.71 -5.13 -9.47
C VAL A 100 4.33 -3.99 -8.68
N ASN A 101 5.49 -3.50 -9.12
CA ASN A 101 6.16 -2.37 -8.46
C ASN A 101 5.60 -1.02 -8.94
N ASP A 102 5.18 -0.94 -10.19
CA ASP A 102 4.53 0.22 -10.79
C ASP A 102 3.10 -0.16 -11.22
N ILE A 103 2.10 0.53 -10.66
CA ILE A 103 0.69 0.22 -10.93
C ILE A 103 0.30 0.59 -12.37
N SER A 104 1.04 1.47 -13.05
CA SER A 104 0.80 1.74 -14.48
C SER A 104 1.07 0.54 -15.39
N GLU A 105 1.86 -0.44 -14.94
CA GLU A 105 2.08 -1.71 -15.67
C GLU A 105 0.79 -2.54 -15.77
N LYS A 106 -0.17 -2.36 -14.84
CA LYS A 106 -1.47 -3.05 -14.89
C LYS A 106 -2.44 -2.40 -15.88
N GLU A 107 -2.37 -1.09 -16.07
CA GLU A 107 -3.26 -0.34 -16.98
C GLU A 107 -3.00 -0.67 -18.46
N GLU A 108 -1.74 -0.92 -18.84
CA GLU A 108 -1.38 -1.27 -20.23
C GLU A 108 -1.88 -2.66 -20.66
N GLY A 109 -2.21 -3.54 -19.72
CA GLY A 109 -2.74 -4.88 -20.01
C GLY A 109 -4.26 -4.93 -20.24
N GLU A 110 -5.01 -3.93 -19.76
CA GLU A 110 -6.48 -3.89 -19.88
C GLU A 110 -6.96 -3.16 -21.16
N GLU A 111 -6.12 -2.30 -21.76
CA GLU A 111 -6.47 -1.60 -23.02
C GLU A 111 -6.37 -2.47 -24.28
N GLU A 112 -5.77 -3.66 -24.22
CA GLU A 112 -5.62 -4.56 -25.38
C GLU A 112 -6.79 -5.56 -25.56
N GLU A 113 -7.81 -5.53 -24.69
CA GLU A 113 -8.97 -6.43 -24.77
C GLU A 113 -10.27 -5.70 -25.16
N TYR A 114 -10.27 -4.96 -26.28
CA TYR A 114 -11.50 -4.50 -26.97
C TYR A 114 -11.36 -4.40 -28.49
#